data_AF-A0A2T0VEI6-F1
#
_entry.id   AF-A0A2T0VEI6-F1
#
_cell.length_a   1.000
_cell.length_b   1.000
_cell.length_c   1.000
_cell.angle_alpha   90.00
_cell.angle_beta   90.00
_cell.angle_gamma   90.00
#
_symmetry.space_group_name_H-M   'P 1'
#
loop_
_entity.id
_entity.type
_entity.pdbx_description
1 polymer ?
#
loop_
_entity_poly.entity_id
_entity_poly.type
_entity_poly.pdbx_seq_one_letter_code
_entity_poly.pdbx_strand_id
1 'polypeptide(L)'
;MPMGVDSEGAGLSSAGLSSADLDSVDLSRADLGSADLEQGELTLTGRIRTASNATFLGSIGGVSVVYKPIEGEKPLWDFPDGNLASREAAAFLVSEALGWRVVPRTWLRDGPLGVGMVQLWQDSDPDQDAVDLVPAADVPVVGWRQVLEGSDEHDRPVALIHEDTPTLRRMAVFDVIVNNADRKGDHILAMPDGHRHGVDHGLTFHAEHKLRTVLWGWLGEPLTAEELLGIDRVGGLLSGPLGSTLAELLSEEEVVAFAARCEALRSDGRFPAPTGEMPAVPWPLF
;
A
#
# COMPACT_ATOMS: atom_id res chain seq x y z
N MET A 1 -11.12 65.88 -34.60
CA MET A 1 -12.52 66.17 -34.97
C MET A 1 -12.84 65.31 -36.19
N PRO A 2 -13.85 64.42 -36.15
CA PRO A 2 -14.76 64.07 -35.06
C PRO A 2 -14.28 62.77 -34.37
N MET A 3 -14.92 62.13 -33.39
CA MET A 3 -15.83 62.46 -32.28
C MET A 3 -15.81 61.14 -31.49
N GLY A 4 -15.58 61.21 -30.18
CA GLY A 4 -15.71 60.04 -29.31
C GLY A 4 -17.17 59.66 -29.08
N VAL A 5 -17.35 58.46 -28.56
CA VAL A 5 -18.42 58.11 -27.62
C VAL A 5 -17.85 57.07 -26.66
N ASP A 6 -17.72 57.49 -25.41
CA ASP A 6 -17.68 56.62 -24.25
C ASP A 6 -19.06 55.97 -24.06
N SER A 7 -19.09 54.78 -23.47
CA SER A 7 -19.63 54.55 -22.11
C SER A 7 -20.36 53.22 -21.94
N GLU A 8 -20.25 52.76 -20.69
CA GLU A 8 -21.13 51.84 -19.94
C GLU A 8 -20.82 50.34 -19.97
N GLY A 9 -20.44 49.87 -18.78
CA GLY A 9 -20.31 48.48 -18.45
C GLY A 9 -21.65 47.82 -18.15
N ALA A 10 -21.64 46.50 -18.30
CA ALA A 10 -22.47 45.52 -17.61
C ALA A 10 -21.60 44.26 -17.61
N GLY A 11 -21.18 43.72 -16.47
CA GLY A 11 -22.05 43.13 -15.48
C GLY A 11 -21.61 41.68 -15.39
N LEU A 12 -21.00 41.33 -14.26
CA LEU A 12 -20.69 39.94 -13.91
C LEU A 12 -22.00 39.16 -13.88
N SER A 13 -22.17 38.20 -14.78
CA SER A 13 -23.17 37.15 -14.61
C SER A 13 -22.50 35.80 -14.85
N SER A 14 -22.34 35.10 -13.74
CA SER A 14 -22.20 33.65 -13.62
C SER A 14 -22.85 32.89 -14.78
N ALA A 15 -22.03 32.43 -15.73
CA ALA A 15 -22.40 31.30 -16.57
C ALA A 15 -22.07 30.05 -15.75
N GLY A 16 -23.11 29.39 -15.27
CA GLY A 16 -23.01 28.19 -14.44
C GLY A 16 -22.28 27.07 -15.16
N LEU A 17 -21.18 26.63 -14.57
CA LEU A 17 -20.62 25.30 -14.79
C LEU A 17 -21.27 24.35 -13.78
N SER A 18 -22.57 24.09 -13.95
CA SER A 18 -23.24 22.98 -13.29
C SER A 18 -23.35 21.83 -14.28
N SER A 19 -22.89 20.65 -13.87
CA SER A 19 -22.89 19.37 -14.59
C SER A 19 -21.99 19.30 -15.82
N ALA A 20 -20.68 19.23 -15.60
CA ALA A 20 -19.87 18.39 -16.48
C ALA A 20 -19.98 16.95 -15.92
N ASP A 21 -20.69 16.08 -16.64
CA ASP A 21 -20.71 14.64 -16.36
C ASP A 21 -19.26 14.12 -16.37
N LEU A 22 -18.80 13.61 -15.23
CA LEU A 22 -17.47 13.02 -15.08
C LEU A 22 -17.44 11.52 -15.44
N ASP A 23 -18.58 10.94 -15.85
CA ASP A 23 -18.77 9.49 -15.99
C ASP A 23 -18.32 8.90 -17.34
N SER A 24 -17.51 9.60 -18.14
CA SER A 24 -17.05 9.03 -19.42
C SER A 24 -15.69 9.50 -19.93
N VAL A 25 -14.83 10.04 -19.05
CA VAL A 25 -13.44 10.25 -19.47
C VAL A 25 -12.69 8.93 -19.34
N ASP A 26 -12.65 8.16 -20.44
CA ASP A 26 -11.76 7.02 -20.59
C ASP A 26 -10.30 7.51 -20.58
N LEU A 27 -9.71 7.51 -19.38
CA LEU A 27 -8.30 7.85 -19.13
C LEU A 27 -7.37 6.65 -19.35
N SER A 28 -7.88 5.48 -19.75
CA SER A 28 -7.08 4.25 -19.89
C SER A 28 -6.07 4.29 -21.04
N ARG A 29 -6.05 5.37 -21.83
CA ARG A 29 -5.16 5.54 -22.99
C ARG A 29 -4.55 6.94 -23.13
N ALA A 30 -4.43 7.71 -22.05
CA ALA A 30 -3.46 8.80 -22.07
C ALA A 30 -2.07 8.18 -22.30
N ASP A 31 -1.30 8.71 -23.24
CA ASP A 31 0.07 8.26 -23.50
C ASP A 31 0.94 8.66 -22.29
N LEU A 32 0.95 7.81 -21.25
CA LEU A 32 1.58 8.07 -19.95
C LEU A 32 3.12 8.03 -20.01
N GLY A 33 3.71 7.77 -21.18
CA GLY A 33 5.14 7.55 -21.36
C GLY A 33 6.04 8.79 -21.22
N SER A 34 5.47 10.00 -21.08
CA SER A 34 6.24 11.25 -21.07
C SER A 34 6.01 12.16 -19.85
N ALA A 35 5.20 11.76 -18.88
CA ALA A 35 5.02 12.57 -17.67
C ALA A 35 6.27 12.44 -16.79
N ASP A 36 6.92 13.57 -16.54
CA ASP A 36 7.98 13.67 -15.53
C ASP A 36 7.33 13.56 -14.13
N LEU A 37 7.16 12.33 -13.65
CA LEU A 37 6.51 12.06 -12.37
C LEU A 37 7.35 12.48 -11.16
N GLU A 38 8.67 12.59 -11.34
CA GLU A 38 9.59 12.91 -10.26
C GLU A 38 9.65 14.42 -10.03
N GLN A 39 9.74 15.22 -11.10
CA GLN A 39 9.86 16.67 -11.00
C GLN A 39 8.60 17.44 -11.40
N GLY A 40 7.61 16.79 -12.03
CA GLY A 40 6.34 17.42 -12.41
C GLY A 40 5.55 17.96 -11.22
N GLU A 41 4.73 18.98 -11.45
CA GLU A 41 3.92 19.60 -10.39
C GLU A 41 2.90 18.62 -9.82
N LEU A 42 2.87 18.49 -8.48
CA LEU A 42 1.87 17.71 -7.75
C LEU A 42 0.71 18.61 -7.35
N THR A 43 -0.45 18.42 -7.98
CA THR A 43 -1.70 19.11 -7.63
C THR A 43 -2.58 18.20 -6.77
N LEU A 44 -3.01 18.66 -5.59
CA LEU A 44 -3.94 17.90 -4.74
C LEU A 44 -5.38 18.11 -5.22
N THR A 45 -6.09 17.02 -5.48
CA THR A 45 -7.47 17.03 -5.99
C THR A 45 -8.48 16.72 -4.89
N GLY A 46 -8.09 16.01 -3.83
CA GLY A 46 -8.96 15.69 -2.71
C GLY A 46 -8.23 15.14 -1.50
N ARG A 47 -8.93 15.07 -0.36
CA ARG A 47 -8.44 14.42 0.86
C ARG A 47 -9.22 13.14 1.12
N ILE A 48 -8.51 12.04 1.32
CA ILE A 48 -9.07 10.75 1.73
C ILE A 48 -9.29 10.81 3.25
N ARG A 49 -10.57 10.86 3.67
CA ARG A 49 -10.95 11.12 5.08
C ARG A 49 -11.00 9.86 5.94
N THR A 50 -11.06 8.69 5.32
CA THR A 50 -11.06 7.39 6.00
C THR A 50 -9.67 7.01 6.53
N ALA A 51 -8.60 7.61 5.98
CA ALA A 51 -7.24 7.36 6.42
C ALA A 51 -6.95 7.96 7.80
N SER A 52 -6.19 7.23 8.61
CA SER A 52 -5.78 7.64 9.96
C SER A 52 -4.83 8.84 9.94
N ASN A 53 -3.92 8.90 8.97
CA ASN A 53 -3.00 9.99 8.70
C ASN A 53 -3.48 10.87 7.54
N ALA A 54 -2.91 12.07 7.39
CA ALA A 54 -3.27 12.93 6.27
C ALA A 54 -2.90 12.27 4.94
N THR A 55 -3.93 11.92 4.15
CA THR A 55 -3.78 11.23 2.86
C THR A 55 -4.57 12.01 1.81
N PHE A 56 -3.93 12.26 0.67
CA PHE A 56 -4.49 13.08 -0.39
C PHE A 56 -4.49 12.32 -1.72
N LEU A 57 -5.57 12.49 -2.47
CA LEU A 57 -5.56 12.19 -3.90
C LEU A 57 -5.00 13.41 -4.61
N GLY A 58 -4.14 13.18 -5.59
CA GLY A 58 -3.54 14.22 -6.41
C GLY A 58 -3.27 13.76 -7.84
N SER A 59 -2.67 14.65 -8.61
CA SER A 59 -2.25 14.38 -9.98
C SER A 59 -0.89 14.99 -10.28
N ILE A 60 -0.08 14.29 -11.07
CA ILE A 60 1.18 14.78 -11.65
C ILE A 60 1.11 14.58 -13.16
N GLY A 61 1.06 15.68 -13.93
CA GLY A 61 0.97 15.59 -15.39
C GLY A 61 -0.25 14.81 -15.90
N GLY A 62 -1.36 14.82 -15.16
CA GLY A 62 -2.57 14.04 -15.49
C GLY A 62 -2.61 12.62 -14.91
N VAL A 63 -1.51 12.14 -14.30
CA VAL A 63 -1.45 10.82 -13.66
C VAL A 63 -1.94 10.89 -12.23
N SER A 64 -2.95 10.09 -11.87
CA SER A 64 -3.49 10.03 -10.51
C SER A 64 -2.51 9.39 -9.53
N VAL A 65 -2.35 10.01 -8.36
CA VAL A 65 -1.44 9.55 -7.31
C VAL A 65 -2.04 9.74 -5.92
N VAL A 66 -1.59 8.93 -4.97
CA VAL A 66 -1.77 9.16 -3.53
C VAL A 66 -0.56 9.92 -3.01
N TYR A 67 -0.78 10.93 -2.17
CA TYR A 67 0.25 11.68 -1.48
C TYR A 67 0.02 11.64 0.04
N LYS A 68 1.03 11.22 0.81
CA LYS A 68 1.04 11.25 2.28
C LYS A 68 2.22 12.09 2.77
N PRO A 69 2.01 13.35 3.21
CA PRO A 69 3.07 14.20 3.77
C PRO A 69 3.55 13.67 5.12
N ILE A 70 4.85 13.78 5.40
CA ILE A 70 5.44 13.44 6.71
C ILE A 70 4.83 14.31 7.82
N GLU A 71 4.64 15.61 7.57
CA GLU A 71 4.01 16.52 8.54
C GLU A 71 2.54 16.19 8.84
N GLY A 72 1.92 15.34 8.01
CA GLY A 72 0.54 14.87 8.18
C GLY A 72 0.40 13.61 9.03
N GLU A 73 1.51 13.08 9.53
CA GLU A 73 1.55 11.87 10.35
C GLU A 73 1.14 12.17 11.79
N LYS A 74 0.36 11.27 12.37
CA LYS A 74 0.04 11.26 13.79
C LYS A 74 1.12 10.46 14.52
N PRO A 75 1.61 10.94 15.67
CA PRO A 75 2.54 10.17 16.48
C PRO A 75 1.95 8.82 16.87
N LEU A 76 2.76 7.77 16.75
CA LEU A 76 2.43 6.42 17.18
C LEU A 76 3.45 5.98 18.23
N TRP A 77 2.97 5.34 19.30
CA TRP A 77 3.83 4.96 20.42
C TRP A 77 4.89 3.91 20.02
N ASP A 78 4.55 3.05 19.06
CA ASP A 78 5.39 1.99 18.51
C ASP A 78 6.11 2.41 17.21
N PHE A 79 5.91 3.64 16.74
CA PHE A 79 6.71 4.26 15.67
C PHE A 79 7.07 5.70 16.08
N PRO A 80 7.90 5.86 17.13
CA PRO A 80 8.06 7.14 17.83
C PRO A 80 8.77 8.21 17.00
N ASP A 81 9.60 7.80 16.03
CA ASP A 81 10.33 8.71 15.15
C ASP A 81 9.45 9.28 14.03
N GLY A 82 8.24 8.75 13.85
CA GLY A 82 7.39 9.03 12.70
C GLY A 82 8.04 8.55 11.39
N ASN A 83 7.91 9.37 10.36
CA ASN A 83 8.44 9.14 9.02
C ASN A 83 7.92 7.85 8.35
N LEU A 84 6.61 7.62 8.48
CA LEU A 84 5.90 6.51 7.84
C LEU A 84 6.01 6.61 6.30
N ALA A 85 6.10 7.81 5.75
CA ALA A 85 6.33 8.02 4.33
C ALA A 85 7.61 7.34 3.80
N SER A 86 8.73 7.39 4.54
CA SER A 86 9.95 6.68 4.12
C SER A 86 9.77 5.17 4.10
N ARG A 87 8.97 4.61 5.01
CA ARG A 87 8.68 3.17 5.06
C ARG A 87 7.86 2.71 3.87
N GLU A 88 6.93 3.53 3.40
CA GLU A 88 6.18 3.29 2.17
C GLU A 88 7.11 3.21 0.95
N ALA A 89 8.07 4.13 0.84
CA ALA A 89 9.06 4.11 -0.23
C ALA A 89 10.02 2.89 -0.10
N ALA A 90 10.47 2.57 1.11
CA ALA A 90 11.30 1.40 1.39
C ALA A 90 10.59 0.09 1.02
N ALA A 91 9.30 -0.02 1.33
CA ALA A 91 8.45 -1.15 0.98
C ALA A 91 8.38 -1.36 -0.54
N PHE A 92 8.24 -0.27 -1.31
CA PHE A 92 8.31 -0.35 -2.77
C PHE A 92 9.66 -0.86 -3.28
N LEU A 93 10.78 -0.34 -2.77
CA LEU A 93 12.12 -0.78 -3.18
C LEU A 93 12.35 -2.27 -2.92
N VAL A 94 11.89 -2.79 -1.77
CA VAL A 94 11.94 -4.23 -1.47
C VAL A 94 11.04 -5.02 -2.41
N SER A 95 9.86 -4.50 -2.74
CA SER A 95 8.93 -5.12 -3.69
C SER A 95 9.53 -5.29 -5.10
N GLU A 96 10.22 -4.24 -5.57
CA GLU A 96 10.93 -4.27 -6.85
C GLU A 96 12.14 -5.21 -6.81
N ALA A 97 12.88 -5.23 -5.70
CA ALA A 97 13.97 -6.16 -5.51
C ALA A 97 13.48 -7.62 -5.58
N LEU A 98 12.35 -7.95 -4.96
CA LEU A 98 11.72 -9.28 -5.09
C LEU A 98 11.28 -9.59 -6.53
N GLY A 99 11.01 -8.56 -7.34
CA GLY A 99 10.51 -8.69 -8.71
C GLY A 99 9.04 -9.10 -8.78
N TRP A 100 8.33 -9.04 -7.65
CA TRP A 100 6.92 -9.44 -7.55
C TRP A 100 5.96 -8.28 -7.76
N ARG A 101 6.45 -7.03 -7.67
CA ARG A 101 5.66 -5.80 -7.90
C ARG A 101 4.40 -5.76 -7.02
N VAL A 102 4.53 -6.21 -5.77
CA VAL A 102 3.44 -6.22 -4.77
C VAL A 102 3.03 -4.79 -4.43
N VAL A 103 3.98 -3.88 -4.28
CA VAL A 103 3.70 -2.49 -3.91
C VAL A 103 3.65 -1.64 -5.19
N PRO A 104 2.60 -0.83 -5.41
CA PRO A 104 2.59 0.14 -6.51
C PRO A 104 3.79 1.08 -6.43
N ARG A 105 4.21 1.66 -7.56
CA ARG A 105 5.34 2.59 -7.60
C ARG A 105 5.17 3.69 -6.55
N THR A 106 6.12 3.75 -5.62
CA THR A 106 6.10 4.66 -4.47
C THR A 106 7.46 5.32 -4.31
N TRP A 107 7.51 6.64 -4.13
CA TRP A 107 8.75 7.39 -3.97
C TRP A 107 8.55 8.60 -3.06
N LEU A 108 9.64 9.14 -2.52
CA LEU A 108 9.62 10.38 -1.76
C LEU A 108 9.86 11.58 -2.68
N ARG A 109 9.19 12.70 -2.39
CA ARG A 109 9.44 13.99 -3.03
C ARG A 109 8.90 15.15 -2.20
N ASP A 110 9.30 16.36 -2.58
CA ASP A 110 8.62 17.58 -2.16
C ASP A 110 7.20 17.65 -2.75
N GLY A 111 6.26 18.13 -1.94
CA GLY A 111 4.87 18.36 -2.30
C GLY A 111 4.26 19.60 -1.62
N PRO A 112 2.99 19.92 -1.89
CA PRO A 112 2.35 21.13 -1.39
C PRO A 112 2.25 21.26 0.14
N LEU A 113 2.47 20.15 0.87
CA LEU A 113 2.40 20.07 2.33
C LEU A 113 3.71 19.51 2.92
N GLY A 114 4.85 19.83 2.29
CA GLY A 114 6.17 19.37 2.71
C GLY A 114 6.65 18.12 1.96
N VAL A 115 7.66 17.44 2.50
CA VAL A 115 8.12 16.15 1.96
C VAL A 115 7.11 15.08 2.30
N GLY A 116 6.87 14.16 1.37
CA GLY A 116 6.00 13.01 1.59
C GLY A 116 6.21 11.90 0.57
N MET A 117 5.55 10.77 0.81
CA MET A 117 5.49 9.72 -0.20
C MET A 117 4.42 10.05 -1.25
N VAL A 118 4.73 9.70 -2.49
CA VAL A 118 3.78 9.65 -3.60
C VAL A 118 3.73 8.22 -4.10
N GLN A 119 2.52 7.70 -4.29
CA GLN A 119 2.25 6.35 -4.79
C GLN A 119 1.31 6.42 -5.99
N LEU A 120 1.58 5.65 -7.05
CA LEU A 120 0.66 5.57 -8.20
C LEU A 120 -0.70 5.02 -7.77
N TRP A 121 -1.77 5.74 -8.11
CA TRP A 121 -3.13 5.26 -7.91
C TRP A 121 -3.37 3.99 -8.73
N GLN A 122 -4.06 3.01 -8.14
CA GLN A 122 -4.45 1.78 -8.81
C GLN A 122 -5.98 1.69 -8.82
N ASP A 123 -6.56 1.50 -10.01
CA ASP A 123 -7.99 1.26 -10.16
C ASP A 123 -8.26 -0.23 -9.94
N SER A 124 -8.54 -0.58 -8.68
CA SER A 124 -8.92 -1.95 -8.31
C SER A 124 -10.27 -2.33 -8.89
N ASP A 125 -10.43 -3.60 -9.22
CA ASP A 125 -11.71 -4.20 -9.62
C ASP A 125 -12.64 -4.30 -8.40
N PRO A 126 -13.75 -3.53 -8.35
CA PRO A 126 -14.64 -3.53 -7.20
C PRO A 126 -15.45 -4.82 -7.05
N ASP A 127 -15.45 -5.69 -8.06
CA ASP A 127 -16.16 -6.97 -8.04
C ASP A 127 -15.25 -8.13 -7.57
N GLN A 128 -14.01 -7.85 -7.16
CA GLN A 128 -13.05 -8.85 -6.68
C GLN A 128 -12.53 -8.54 -5.28
N ASP A 129 -12.86 -9.42 -4.33
CA ASP A 129 -12.29 -9.39 -2.99
C ASP A 129 -11.20 -10.45 -2.84
N ALA A 130 -10.03 -10.06 -2.33
CA ALA A 130 -8.93 -10.98 -2.02
C ALA A 130 -9.05 -11.57 -0.59
N VAL A 131 -9.82 -10.91 0.27
CA VAL A 131 -10.05 -11.26 1.68
C VAL A 131 -11.51 -11.00 1.98
N ASP A 132 -12.16 -11.91 2.69
CA ASP A 132 -13.58 -11.78 3.02
C ASP A 132 -13.86 -12.33 4.43
N LEU A 133 -15.00 -11.92 5.00
CA LEU A 133 -15.54 -12.42 6.25
C LEU A 133 -16.89 -13.10 5.96
N VAL A 134 -16.87 -14.43 5.94
CA VAL A 134 -18.04 -15.25 5.60
C VAL A 134 -18.62 -15.95 6.83
N PRO A 135 -19.90 -16.37 6.83
CA PRO A 135 -20.40 -17.31 7.83
C PRO A 135 -19.51 -18.56 7.87
N ALA A 136 -19.18 -19.07 9.06
CA ALA A 136 -18.24 -20.19 9.18
C ALA A 136 -18.72 -21.47 8.46
N ALA A 137 -20.05 -21.63 8.29
CA ALA A 137 -20.64 -22.74 7.54
C ALA A 137 -20.50 -22.60 6.01
N ASP A 138 -20.20 -21.39 5.52
CA ASP A 138 -20.21 -21.03 4.10
C ASP A 138 -18.78 -20.84 3.54
N VAL A 139 -17.74 -21.22 4.31
CA VAL A 139 -16.34 -21.18 3.84
C VAL A 139 -16.20 -21.98 2.55
N PRO A 140 -15.76 -21.36 1.44
CA PRO A 140 -15.58 -22.06 0.18
C PRO A 140 -14.53 -23.18 0.28
N VAL A 141 -14.82 -24.32 -0.35
CA VAL A 141 -13.94 -25.51 -0.32
C VAL A 141 -12.71 -25.37 -1.23
N VAL A 142 -12.78 -24.50 -2.24
CA VAL A 142 -11.75 -24.37 -3.29
C VAL A 142 -11.38 -22.91 -3.48
N GLY A 143 -10.07 -22.65 -3.60
CA GLY A 143 -9.55 -21.32 -3.95
C GLY A 143 -9.46 -20.34 -2.80
N TRP A 144 -9.73 -20.78 -1.57
CA TRP A 144 -9.71 -19.93 -0.36
C TRP A 144 -8.99 -20.64 0.78
N ARG A 145 -8.34 -19.86 1.64
CA ARG A 145 -7.76 -20.29 2.90
C ARG A 145 -8.47 -19.63 4.05
N GLN A 146 -8.80 -20.42 5.06
CA GLN A 146 -9.31 -19.94 6.32
C GLN A 146 -8.16 -19.47 7.22
N VAL A 147 -8.33 -18.31 7.84
CA VAL A 147 -7.32 -17.62 8.65
C VAL A 147 -7.61 -17.81 10.12
N LEU A 148 -8.83 -17.44 10.54
CA LEU A 148 -9.33 -17.59 11.90
C LEU A 148 -10.86 -17.68 11.89
N GLU A 149 -11.41 -18.18 12.99
CA GLU A 149 -12.84 -18.11 13.29
C GLU A 149 -13.10 -17.10 14.41
N GLY A 150 -14.27 -16.47 14.37
CA GLY A 150 -14.76 -15.56 15.39
C GLY A 150 -16.28 -15.55 15.42
N SER A 151 -16.83 -14.54 16.09
CA SER A 151 -18.27 -14.30 16.14
C SER A 151 -18.57 -12.87 15.70
N ASP A 152 -19.69 -12.67 15.01
CA ASP A 152 -20.20 -11.34 14.69
C ASP A 152 -20.91 -10.68 15.89
N GLU A 153 -21.50 -9.50 15.69
CA GLU A 153 -22.22 -8.75 16.73
C GLU A 153 -23.47 -9.46 17.28
N HIS A 154 -23.91 -10.54 16.64
CA HIS A 154 -25.07 -11.37 17.03
C HIS A 154 -24.64 -12.76 17.53
N ASP A 155 -23.37 -12.95 17.92
CA ASP A 155 -22.79 -14.23 18.33
C ASP A 155 -22.85 -15.33 17.24
N ARG A 156 -22.99 -14.96 15.96
CA ARG A 156 -22.99 -15.94 14.86
C ARG A 156 -21.56 -16.26 14.44
N PRO A 157 -21.19 -17.55 14.27
CA PRO A 157 -19.85 -17.93 13.83
C PRO A 157 -19.51 -17.38 12.44
N VAL A 158 -18.37 -16.71 12.33
CA VAL A 158 -17.81 -16.18 11.09
C VAL A 158 -16.36 -16.65 10.93
N ALA A 159 -15.91 -16.74 9.68
CA ALA A 159 -14.56 -17.11 9.32
C ALA A 159 -13.94 -16.02 8.45
N LEU A 160 -12.75 -15.58 8.84
CA LEU A 160 -11.91 -14.74 7.99
C LEU A 160 -11.20 -15.63 6.99
N ILE A 161 -11.33 -15.31 5.71
CA ILE A 161 -10.75 -16.08 4.61
C ILE A 161 -9.97 -15.15 3.66
N HIS A 162 -9.00 -15.71 2.94
CA HIS A 162 -8.35 -15.04 1.81
C HIS A 162 -8.17 -15.98 0.62
N GLU A 163 -8.00 -15.44 -0.58
CA GLU A 163 -7.81 -16.25 -1.78
C GLU A 163 -6.52 -17.10 -1.70
N ASP A 164 -6.55 -18.32 -2.23
CA ASP A 164 -5.40 -19.22 -2.32
C ASP A 164 -4.70 -19.06 -3.67
N THR A 165 -4.09 -17.89 -3.91
CA THR A 165 -3.42 -17.57 -5.18
C THR A 165 -1.91 -17.38 -5.00
N PRO A 166 -1.09 -17.72 -6.01
CA PRO A 166 0.35 -17.42 -5.98
C PRO A 166 0.65 -15.91 -5.87
N THR A 167 -0.20 -15.06 -6.42
CA THR A 167 -0.05 -13.60 -6.37
C THR A 167 -0.22 -13.08 -4.94
N LEU A 168 -1.26 -13.50 -4.22
CA LEU A 168 -1.45 -13.09 -2.83
C LEU A 168 -0.43 -13.76 -1.90
N ARG A 169 -0.03 -15.00 -2.18
CA ARG A 169 1.01 -15.69 -1.40
C ARG A 169 2.36 -14.96 -1.40
N ARG A 170 2.75 -14.35 -2.52
CA ARG A 170 3.95 -13.48 -2.58
C ARG A 170 3.84 -12.27 -1.67
N MET A 171 2.65 -11.68 -1.53
CA MET A 171 2.40 -10.59 -0.58
C MET A 171 2.53 -11.07 0.87
N ALA A 172 2.09 -12.29 1.20
CA ALA A 172 2.29 -12.85 2.52
C ALA A 172 3.79 -13.02 2.86
N VAL A 173 4.61 -13.48 1.91
CA VAL A 173 6.07 -13.54 2.10
C VAL A 173 6.66 -12.15 2.29
N PHE A 174 6.22 -11.18 1.47
CA PHE A 174 6.62 -9.79 1.58
C PHE A 174 6.32 -9.22 2.98
N ASP A 175 5.08 -9.39 3.47
CA ASP A 175 4.64 -8.91 4.78
C ASP A 175 5.51 -9.47 5.92
N VAL A 176 5.91 -10.75 5.84
CA VAL A 176 6.79 -11.38 6.83
C VAL A 176 8.15 -10.68 6.89
N ILE A 177 8.82 -10.49 5.75
CA ILE A 177 10.18 -9.93 5.76
C ILE A 177 10.18 -8.44 6.11
N VAL A 178 9.19 -7.68 5.64
CA VAL A 178 9.06 -6.25 5.99
C VAL A 178 8.42 -6.06 7.35
N ASN A 179 8.00 -7.12 8.06
CA ASN A 179 7.38 -7.04 9.39
C ASN A 179 6.16 -6.12 9.38
N ASN A 180 5.25 -6.33 8.41
CA ASN A 180 4.07 -5.49 8.24
C ASN A 180 3.12 -5.63 9.44
N ALA A 181 2.94 -4.54 10.16
CA ALA A 181 2.16 -4.52 11.38
C ALA A 181 0.68 -4.24 11.16
N ASP A 182 0.20 -4.06 9.93
CA ASP A 182 -1.18 -3.64 9.69
C ASP A 182 -1.76 -4.08 8.33
N ARG A 183 -1.45 -5.30 7.84
CA ARG A 183 -2.07 -5.79 6.60
C ARG A 183 -3.54 -6.16 6.84
N LYS A 184 -4.44 -5.24 6.46
CA LYS A 184 -5.89 -5.45 6.39
C LYS A 184 -6.34 -5.95 5.03
N GLY A 185 -7.59 -6.40 4.93
CA GLY A 185 -8.19 -6.86 3.68
C GLY A 185 -8.34 -5.75 2.63
N ASP A 186 -8.78 -4.56 3.05
CA ASP A 186 -8.94 -3.37 2.20
C ASP A 186 -7.60 -2.76 1.74
N HIS A 187 -6.48 -3.19 2.33
CA HIS A 187 -5.13 -2.85 1.88
C HIS A 187 -4.67 -3.70 0.69
N ILE A 188 -5.49 -4.66 0.22
CA ILE A 188 -5.19 -5.55 -0.91
C ILE A 188 -6.06 -5.16 -2.09
N LEU A 189 -5.44 -4.54 -3.09
CA LEU A 189 -6.11 -4.08 -4.30
C LEU A 189 -6.12 -5.22 -5.34
N ALA A 190 -7.30 -5.74 -5.62
CA ALA A 190 -7.51 -6.72 -6.69
C ALA A 190 -7.50 -6.03 -8.05
N MET A 191 -6.59 -6.42 -8.94
CA MET A 191 -6.50 -5.83 -10.28
C MET A 191 -7.26 -6.68 -11.31
N PRO A 192 -7.81 -6.06 -12.38
CA PRO A 192 -8.53 -6.78 -13.45
C PRO A 192 -7.69 -7.85 -14.17
N ASP A 193 -6.37 -7.72 -14.16
CA ASP A 193 -5.43 -8.67 -14.77
C ASP A 193 -5.07 -9.85 -13.84
N GLY A 194 -5.67 -9.92 -12.65
CA GLY A 194 -5.41 -10.93 -11.63
C GLY A 194 -4.21 -10.63 -10.73
N HIS A 195 -3.54 -9.48 -10.92
CA HIS A 195 -2.49 -9.03 -10.00
C HIS A 195 -3.10 -8.58 -8.66
N ARG A 196 -2.27 -8.54 -7.62
CA ARG A 196 -2.63 -8.03 -6.29
C ARG A 196 -1.61 -7.00 -5.86
N HIS A 197 -2.07 -5.78 -5.64
CA HIS A 197 -1.26 -4.74 -5.05
C HIS A 197 -1.53 -4.62 -3.55
N GLY A 198 -0.47 -4.48 -2.77
CA GLY A 198 -0.56 -4.09 -1.36
C GLY A 198 -0.39 -2.58 -1.26
N VAL A 199 -1.15 -1.95 -0.37
CA VAL A 199 -0.97 -0.54 0.00
C VAL A 199 -0.83 -0.38 1.51
N ASP A 200 -0.56 0.85 1.96
CA ASP A 200 -0.44 1.25 3.37
C ASP A 200 0.66 0.52 4.15
N HIS A 201 1.91 0.68 3.70
CA HIS A 201 3.11 0.09 4.31
C HIS A 201 3.80 1.02 5.30
N GLY A 202 3.12 2.07 5.76
CA GLY A 202 3.67 2.97 6.78
C GLY A 202 4.07 2.24 8.06
N LEU A 203 3.41 1.13 8.42
CA LEU A 203 3.69 0.35 9.63
C LEU A 203 4.53 -0.90 9.32
N THR A 204 5.66 -0.72 8.64
CA THR A 204 6.62 -1.77 8.28
C THR A 204 8.03 -1.48 8.83
N PHE A 205 8.93 -2.44 8.73
CA PHE A 205 10.36 -2.40 9.06
C PHE A 205 10.75 -2.25 10.53
N HIS A 206 9.80 -2.08 11.44
CA HIS A 206 10.07 -1.99 12.88
C HIS A 206 11.10 -3.04 13.34
N ALA A 207 12.05 -2.63 14.18
CA ALA A 207 13.16 -3.48 14.61
C ALA A 207 12.66 -4.71 15.42
N GLU A 208 11.76 -4.48 16.37
CA GLU A 208 11.04 -5.55 17.06
C GLU A 208 9.96 -6.19 16.19
N HIS A 209 9.59 -7.44 16.49
CA HIS A 209 8.47 -8.12 15.83
C HIS A 209 7.14 -7.38 16.05
N LYS A 210 6.46 -7.06 14.94
CA LYS A 210 5.16 -6.39 14.93
C LYS A 210 4.19 -6.99 13.90
N LEU A 211 4.57 -8.06 13.19
CA LEU A 211 3.80 -8.64 12.09
C LEU A 211 2.35 -8.92 12.49
N ARG A 212 1.41 -8.24 11.83
CA ARG A 212 -0.02 -8.49 11.90
C ARG A 212 -0.61 -8.45 10.50
N THR A 213 -1.22 -9.53 10.07
CA THR A 213 -1.71 -9.68 8.71
C THR A 213 -2.96 -10.54 8.67
N VAL A 214 -3.86 -10.26 7.72
CA VAL A 214 -4.98 -11.17 7.41
C VAL A 214 -4.55 -12.37 6.56
N LEU A 215 -3.27 -12.50 6.20
CA LEU A 215 -2.73 -13.52 5.28
C LEU A 215 -2.12 -14.76 5.97
N TRP A 216 -2.63 -15.18 7.13
CA TRP A 216 -2.09 -16.33 7.88
C TRP A 216 -2.52 -17.71 7.35
N GLY A 217 -3.32 -17.80 6.27
CA GLY A 217 -3.87 -19.06 5.80
C GLY A 217 -2.85 -20.09 5.28
N TRP A 218 -1.58 -19.69 5.15
CA TRP A 218 -0.45 -20.57 4.79
C TRP A 218 0.48 -20.90 5.98
N LEU A 219 0.03 -20.69 7.21
CA LEU A 219 0.78 -20.97 8.44
C LEU A 219 1.51 -22.32 8.41
N GLY A 220 2.84 -22.30 8.62
CA GLY A 220 3.70 -23.49 8.70
C GLY A 220 3.96 -24.20 7.36
N GLU A 221 3.33 -23.77 6.28
CA GLU A 221 3.59 -24.32 4.95
C GLU A 221 5.01 -24.01 4.47
N PRO A 222 5.65 -24.92 3.73
CA PRO A 222 6.96 -24.67 3.14
C PRO A 222 6.88 -23.56 2.10
N LEU A 223 7.91 -22.70 2.09
CA LEU A 223 8.13 -21.76 1.02
C LEU A 223 8.53 -22.50 -0.26
N THR A 224 8.05 -22.01 -1.39
CA THR A 224 8.39 -22.51 -2.70
C THR A 224 9.82 -22.11 -3.09
N ALA A 225 10.39 -22.77 -4.09
CA ALA A 225 11.69 -22.39 -4.62
C ALA A 225 11.71 -20.94 -5.17
N GLU A 226 10.61 -20.48 -5.77
CA GLU A 226 10.48 -19.10 -6.24
C GLU A 226 10.54 -18.09 -5.09
N GLU A 227 9.83 -18.37 -4.00
CA GLU A 227 9.79 -17.52 -2.79
C GLU A 227 11.17 -17.43 -2.14
N LEU A 228 11.87 -18.57 -1.98
CA LEU A 228 13.23 -18.62 -1.44
C LEU A 228 14.23 -17.86 -2.32
N LEU A 229 14.12 -17.97 -3.65
CA LEU A 229 14.95 -17.22 -4.59
C LEU A 229 14.71 -15.71 -4.52
N GLY A 230 13.46 -15.29 -4.29
CA GLY A 230 13.12 -13.89 -4.06
C GLY A 230 13.81 -13.36 -2.80
N ILE A 231 13.74 -14.09 -1.69
CA ILE A 231 14.38 -13.73 -0.42
C ILE A 231 15.91 -13.69 -0.58
N ASP A 232 16.51 -14.70 -1.23
CA ASP A 232 17.95 -14.74 -1.52
C ASP A 232 18.40 -13.51 -2.33
N ARG A 233 17.58 -13.07 -3.29
CA ARG A 233 17.88 -11.89 -4.11
C ARG A 233 17.87 -10.62 -3.27
N VAL A 234 16.85 -10.41 -2.42
CA VAL A 234 16.81 -9.26 -1.51
C VAL A 234 18.02 -9.28 -0.57
N GLY A 235 18.28 -10.42 0.08
CA GLY A 235 19.42 -10.58 0.98
C GLY A 235 20.76 -10.27 0.31
N GLY A 236 20.97 -10.72 -0.92
CA GLY A 236 22.18 -10.44 -1.69
C GLY A 236 22.35 -8.97 -2.09
N LEU A 237 21.25 -8.22 -2.23
CA LEU A 237 21.26 -6.80 -2.59
C LEU A 237 21.45 -5.86 -1.39
N LEU A 238 21.25 -6.36 -0.15
CA LEU A 238 21.39 -5.57 1.07
C LEU A 238 22.82 -5.11 1.35
N SER A 239 23.84 -5.84 0.89
CA SER A 239 25.24 -5.36 0.96
C SER A 239 25.63 -4.41 -0.17
N GLY A 240 24.69 -4.09 -1.07
CA GLY A 240 24.90 -3.28 -2.27
C GLY A 240 23.99 -2.04 -2.30
N PRO A 241 23.63 -1.56 -3.51
CA PRO A 241 22.87 -0.32 -3.68
C PRO A 241 21.54 -0.29 -2.94
N LEU A 242 20.81 -1.42 -2.87
CA LEU A 242 19.54 -1.48 -2.14
C LEU A 242 19.74 -1.16 -0.66
N GLY A 243 20.75 -1.75 -0.01
CA GLY A 243 21.05 -1.47 1.39
C GLY A 243 21.43 -0.02 1.64
N SER A 244 22.23 0.59 0.75
CA SER A 244 22.57 2.01 0.83
C SER A 244 21.32 2.90 0.72
N THR A 245 20.42 2.63 -0.23
CA THR A 245 19.18 3.40 -0.35
C THR A 245 18.24 3.18 0.83
N LEU A 246 18.12 1.95 1.34
CA LEU A 246 17.29 1.69 2.53
C LEU A 246 17.84 2.39 3.78
N ALA A 247 19.15 2.54 3.93
CA ALA A 247 19.78 3.27 5.04
C ALA A 247 19.54 4.79 4.99
N GLU A 248 19.10 5.34 3.85
CA GLU A 248 18.63 6.73 3.74
C GLU A 248 17.16 6.89 4.17
N LEU A 249 16.41 5.79 4.23
CA LEU A 249 14.97 5.78 4.51
C LEU A 249 14.62 5.23 5.90
N LEU A 250 15.41 4.29 6.40
CA LEU A 250 15.19 3.53 7.63
C LEU A 250 16.36 3.73 8.60
N SER A 251 16.13 3.48 9.88
CA SER A 251 17.22 3.51 10.86
C SER A 251 18.17 2.32 10.67
N GLU A 252 19.39 2.44 11.20
CA GLU A 252 20.37 1.34 11.16
C GLU A 252 19.83 0.06 11.82
N GLU A 253 19.14 0.20 12.96
CA GLU A 253 18.54 -0.93 13.67
C GLU A 253 17.46 -1.64 12.85
N GLU A 254 16.69 -0.90 12.07
CA GLU A 254 15.63 -1.44 11.21
C GLU A 254 16.19 -2.18 10.01
N VAL A 255 17.25 -1.64 9.39
CA VAL A 255 17.95 -2.32 8.28
C VAL A 255 18.58 -3.62 8.77
N VAL A 256 19.21 -3.61 9.95
CA VAL A 256 19.79 -4.82 10.58
C VAL A 256 18.69 -5.84 10.88
N ALA A 257 17.57 -5.42 11.48
CA ALA A 257 16.45 -6.31 11.78
C ALA A 257 15.81 -6.87 10.51
N PHE A 258 15.67 -6.07 9.46
CA PHE A 258 15.18 -6.51 8.15
C PHE A 258 16.08 -7.58 7.53
N ALA A 259 17.40 -7.37 7.54
CA ALA A 259 18.36 -8.36 7.06
C ALA A 259 18.25 -9.68 7.84
N ALA A 260 18.19 -9.60 9.16
CA ALA A 260 18.05 -10.77 10.03
C ALA A 260 16.74 -11.53 9.78
N ARG A 261 15.62 -10.82 9.53
CA ARG A 261 14.35 -11.44 9.15
C ARG A 261 14.43 -12.18 7.82
N CYS A 262 15.08 -11.60 6.82
CA CYS A 262 15.31 -12.27 5.53
C CYS A 262 16.11 -13.57 5.72
N GLU A 263 17.21 -13.51 6.47
CA GLU A 263 18.04 -14.68 6.77
C GLU A 263 17.26 -15.76 7.55
N ALA A 264 16.52 -15.37 8.58
CA ALA A 264 15.72 -16.28 9.39
C ALA A 264 14.64 -17.00 8.56
N LEU A 265 13.86 -16.24 7.77
CA LEU A 265 12.83 -16.82 6.91
C LEU A 265 13.43 -17.74 5.84
N ARG A 266 14.58 -17.36 5.29
CA ARG A 266 15.31 -18.17 4.30
C ARG A 266 15.87 -19.46 4.87
N SER A 267 16.30 -19.44 6.13
CA SER A 267 16.86 -20.59 6.85
C SER A 267 15.78 -21.58 7.25
N ASP A 268 14.67 -21.08 7.81
CA ASP A 268 13.53 -21.90 8.21
C ASP A 268 12.76 -22.46 7.00
N GLY A 269 12.58 -21.63 5.97
CA GLY A 269 11.95 -22.01 4.71
C GLY A 269 10.46 -22.33 4.83
N ARG A 270 9.77 -21.76 5.83
CA ARG A 270 8.34 -21.93 6.07
C ARG A 270 7.69 -20.61 6.48
N PHE A 271 6.37 -20.51 6.30
CA PHE A 271 5.61 -19.42 6.88
C PHE A 271 5.65 -19.50 8.42
N PRO A 272 6.03 -18.41 9.11
CA PRO A 272 6.16 -18.40 10.56
C PRO A 272 4.79 -18.46 11.24
N ALA A 273 4.77 -18.87 12.51
CA ALA A 273 3.61 -18.69 13.36
C ALA A 273 3.54 -17.26 13.94
N PRO A 274 2.34 -16.75 14.27
CA PRO A 274 2.22 -15.51 15.03
C PRO A 274 2.99 -15.60 16.34
N THR A 275 3.67 -14.53 16.72
CA THR A 275 4.43 -14.42 17.98
C THR A 275 4.25 -13.04 18.60
N GLY A 276 4.71 -12.87 19.85
CA GLY A 276 4.60 -11.60 20.57
C GLY A 276 3.26 -11.44 21.30
N GLU A 277 3.03 -10.24 21.83
CA GLU A 277 1.88 -9.94 22.69
C GLU A 277 0.70 -9.32 21.93
N MET A 278 0.93 -8.83 20.71
CA MET A 278 -0.10 -8.20 19.90
C MET A 278 -0.96 -9.26 19.18
N PRO A 279 -2.24 -8.97 18.88
CA PRO A 279 -3.08 -9.86 18.09
C PRO A 279 -2.45 -10.16 16.72
N ALA A 280 -2.57 -11.41 16.24
CA ALA A 280 -1.99 -11.84 14.97
C ALA A 280 -2.58 -11.11 13.75
N VAL A 281 -3.84 -10.68 13.82
CA VAL A 281 -4.52 -9.90 12.78
C VAL A 281 -4.62 -8.44 13.21
N PRO A 282 -4.58 -7.47 12.28
CA PRO A 282 -4.86 -6.08 12.62
C PRO A 282 -6.32 -5.88 13.02
N TRP A 283 -6.60 -4.76 13.67
CA TRP A 283 -7.97 -4.32 13.94
C TRP A 283 -8.14 -2.85 13.56
N PRO A 284 -9.20 -2.49 12.81
CA PRO A 284 -10.17 -3.38 12.16
C PRO A 284 -9.53 -4.32 11.11
N LEU A 285 -10.29 -5.32 10.64
CA LEU A 285 -9.83 -6.30 9.64
C LEU A 285 -9.77 -5.72 8.21
N PHE A 286 -10.50 -4.63 7.98
CA PHE A 286 -10.68 -3.86 6.75
C PHE A 286 -10.78 -2.37 7.11
#